data_AF-A0A9L0JG27-F1
#
_entry.id   AF-A0A9L0JG27-F1
#
_cell.length_a   1.000
_cell.length_b   1.000
_cell.length_c   1.000
_cell.angle_alpha   90.00
_cell.angle_beta   90.00
_cell.angle_gamma   90.00
#
_symmetry.space_group_name_H-M   'P 1'
#
loop_
_entity.id
_entity.type
_entity.pdbx_description
1 polymer ?
#
loop_
_entity_poly.entity_id
_entity_poly.type
_entity_poly.pdbx_seq_one_letter_code
_entity_poly.pdbx_strand_id
1 'polypeptide(L)'
;MHFGICSHAGAGVHAAWLRLLHAGTCEVTSCVLGGFLRRSVVCSLFRCLTAAIMGRMHAPGKGLSQSALPYRRSVPTWLKLTSDDVKEQIYKLAKKGLTPSQIGVILRDSHGVAQVRFVTGNKILRILKSKGLAPDLPEDLYHLIKKAVAVRKHLERNRKDKDAKFRLILIESRIHRLARYYKTKRVLPPNWKYESSTASALVA
;
A
#
# COMPACT_ATOMS: atom_id res chain seq x y z
N MET A 1 4.75 69.47 -0.58
CA MET A 1 5.79 70.52 -0.39
C MET A 1 6.90 69.91 0.45
N HIS A 2 8.14 70.00 -0.04
CA HIS A 2 9.44 69.60 0.56
C HIS A 2 9.64 68.10 0.88
N PHE A 3 10.37 67.30 0.09
CA PHE A 3 11.80 67.32 -0.30
C PHE A 3 12.80 67.34 0.87
N GLY A 4 13.61 66.27 0.95
CA GLY A 4 14.79 66.14 1.80
C GLY A 4 15.54 64.84 1.50
N ILE A 5 16.51 64.93 0.59
CA ILE A 5 17.44 63.89 0.09
C ILE A 5 18.71 63.88 0.98
N CYS A 6 19.41 62.73 1.00
CA CYS A 6 20.88 62.52 1.08
C CYS A 6 21.25 61.45 2.12
N SER A 7 22.26 60.59 1.98
CA SER A 7 23.04 59.97 0.88
C SER A 7 24.19 59.22 1.57
N HIS A 8 24.73 58.19 0.91
CA HIS A 8 26.02 57.48 1.19
C HIS A 8 26.05 56.53 2.41
N ALA A 9 26.70 55.37 2.40
CA ALA A 9 27.61 54.62 1.51
C ALA A 9 27.43 53.11 1.88
N GLY A 10 27.76 52.07 1.13
CA GLY A 10 28.70 51.83 0.04
C GLY A 10 29.45 50.52 0.34
N ALA A 11 29.39 49.55 -0.60
CA ALA A 11 30.24 48.33 -0.74
C ALA A 11 30.18 47.29 0.41
N GLY A 12 30.21 45.97 0.18
CA GLY A 12 30.58 45.19 -0.99
C GLY A 12 31.33 43.94 -0.51
N VAL A 13 30.81 42.76 -0.85
CA VAL A 13 31.53 41.54 -1.25
C VAL A 13 32.82 41.12 -0.49
N HIS A 14 32.80 39.97 0.19
CA HIS A 14 33.54 38.73 -0.19
C HIS A 14 33.66 37.69 0.95
N ALA A 15 33.88 36.45 0.51
CA ALA A 15 34.58 35.35 1.19
C ALA A 15 33.74 34.31 1.94
N ALA A 16 33.45 33.24 1.21
CA ALA A 16 33.19 31.89 1.67
C ALA A 16 34.47 31.19 2.21
N TRP A 17 34.25 30.01 2.82
CA TRP A 17 35.21 28.99 3.33
C TRP A 17 35.80 29.30 4.72
N LEU A 18 35.64 28.48 5.78
CA LEU A 18 36.23 27.14 5.92
C LEU A 18 35.70 26.41 7.20
N ARG A 19 35.39 25.11 7.05
CA ARG A 19 35.47 23.96 7.99
C ARG A 19 35.39 24.17 9.52
N LEU A 20 34.53 23.37 10.16
CA LEU A 20 34.97 22.41 11.17
C LEU A 20 33.97 21.24 11.36
N LEU A 21 34.46 20.04 11.04
CA LEU A 21 33.94 18.74 11.44
C LEU A 21 34.40 18.42 12.88
N HIS A 22 33.50 17.92 13.72
CA HIS A 22 33.74 16.85 14.72
C HIS A 22 32.38 16.49 15.35
N ALA A 23 31.82 15.31 15.08
CA ALA A 23 32.00 14.08 15.87
C ALA A 23 31.56 14.25 17.34
N GLY A 24 30.27 14.09 17.61
CA GLY A 24 29.72 13.94 18.96
C GLY A 24 29.48 12.46 19.25
N THR A 25 30.48 11.82 19.87
CA THR A 25 30.43 10.48 20.44
C THR A 25 29.63 10.45 21.74
N CYS A 26 28.85 9.38 21.92
CA CYS A 26 28.15 9.04 23.16
C CYS A 26 29.14 8.92 24.33
N GLU A 27 28.92 9.70 25.40
CA GLU A 27 29.61 9.53 26.67
C GLU A 27 28.77 8.71 27.64
N VAL A 28 29.38 7.61 28.10
CA VAL A 28 28.89 6.65 29.07
C VAL A 28 29.30 7.16 30.45
N THR A 29 28.36 7.69 31.23
CA THR A 29 28.61 7.98 32.65
C THR A 29 28.58 6.69 33.44
N SER A 30 29.78 6.18 33.76
CA SER A 30 30.04 5.13 34.74
C SER A 30 29.81 5.69 36.16
N CYS A 31 28.86 5.10 36.88
CA CYS A 31 28.65 5.33 38.30
C CYS A 31 29.26 4.15 39.04
N VAL A 32 30.43 4.37 39.66
CA VAL A 32 31.09 3.39 40.53
C VAL A 32 30.72 3.72 41.96
N LEU A 33 30.04 2.82 42.65
CA LEU A 33 30.24 2.56 44.07
C LEU A 33 29.59 1.22 44.47
N GLY A 34 30.45 0.30 44.94
CA GLY A 34 30.15 -0.57 46.09
C GLY A 34 29.22 -1.75 45.85
N GLY A 35 29.81 -2.93 45.66
CA GLY A 35 29.11 -4.16 45.33
C GLY A 35 28.35 -4.84 46.47
N PHE A 36 27.36 -5.65 46.07
CA PHE A 36 27.05 -6.90 46.75
C PHE A 36 26.50 -7.92 45.76
N LEU A 37 27.09 -9.10 45.81
CA LEU A 37 26.82 -10.28 44.98
C LEU A 37 25.36 -10.73 45.04
N ARG A 38 24.72 -10.86 43.86
CA ARG A 38 23.91 -12.04 43.53
C ARG A 38 23.72 -12.18 42.01
N ARG A 39 24.62 -12.98 41.44
CA ARG A 39 24.38 -14.03 40.43
C ARG A 39 22.95 -14.06 39.87
N SER A 40 22.79 -13.53 38.66
CA SER A 40 21.97 -14.13 37.61
C SER A 40 22.22 -13.39 36.30
N VAL A 41 23.33 -13.77 35.68
CA VAL A 41 23.47 -13.73 34.22
C VAL A 41 22.46 -14.75 33.69
N VAL A 42 21.18 -14.37 33.65
CA VAL A 42 20.20 -15.01 32.77
C VAL A 42 20.40 -14.29 31.44
N CYS A 43 21.35 -14.77 30.65
CA CYS A 43 21.12 -15.84 29.71
C CYS A 43 20.31 -15.32 28.52
N SER A 44 20.99 -15.42 27.38
CA SER A 44 20.41 -15.54 26.06
C SER A 44 19.75 -14.30 25.46
N LEU A 45 20.41 -13.81 24.40
CA LEU A 45 19.98 -14.23 23.06
C LEU A 45 18.53 -14.74 23.00
N PHE A 46 17.53 -13.87 23.13
CA PHE A 46 16.17 -14.27 22.76
C PHE A 46 15.34 -13.10 22.24
N ARG A 47 15.84 -12.50 21.15
CA ARG A 47 14.95 -12.25 20.01
C ARG A 47 15.67 -12.33 18.66
N CYS A 48 16.59 -13.29 18.53
CA CYS A 48 16.71 -13.96 17.24
C CYS A 48 15.62 -15.05 17.20
N LEU A 49 15.00 -15.23 16.04
CA LEU A 49 13.94 -16.19 15.74
C LEU A 49 12.59 -15.98 16.43
N THR A 50 11.86 -14.99 15.92
CA THR A 50 10.59 -15.38 15.27
C THR A 50 10.35 -14.45 14.09
N ALA A 51 11.21 -14.60 13.07
CA ALA A 51 10.68 -14.61 11.72
C ALA A 51 9.72 -15.81 11.62
N ALA A 52 8.56 -15.70 12.27
CA ALA A 52 7.43 -16.54 11.96
C ALA A 52 7.22 -16.28 10.48
N ILE A 53 7.61 -17.25 9.64
CA ILE A 53 7.30 -17.31 8.22
C ILE A 53 5.84 -16.88 8.14
N MET A 54 5.61 -15.64 7.68
CA MET A 54 4.33 -14.96 7.74
C MET A 54 3.35 -15.80 6.92
N GLY A 55 2.60 -16.65 7.60
CA GLY A 55 1.63 -17.54 6.99
C GLY A 55 0.42 -16.75 6.50
N ARG A 56 -0.56 -17.47 5.95
CA ARG A 56 -1.84 -16.87 5.56
C ARG A 56 -2.46 -16.15 6.77
N MET A 57 -2.94 -14.92 6.57
CA MET A 57 -3.41 -14.05 7.67
C MET A 57 -4.45 -14.69 8.61
N HIS A 58 -5.42 -15.44 8.07
CA HIS A 58 -6.48 -16.11 8.84
C HIS A 58 -6.53 -17.62 8.53
N ALA A 59 -5.42 -18.22 8.10
CA ALA A 59 -5.34 -19.66 7.84
C ALA A 59 -3.96 -20.21 8.26
N PRO A 60 -3.88 -21.45 8.75
CA PRO A 60 -2.62 -22.03 9.21
C PRO A 60 -1.65 -22.39 8.06
N GLY A 61 -2.07 -22.28 6.80
CA GLY A 61 -1.29 -22.66 5.63
C GLY A 61 -0.04 -21.80 5.41
N LYS A 62 1.04 -22.45 4.95
CA LYS A 62 2.38 -21.89 4.72
C LYS A 62 2.81 -21.89 3.24
N GLY A 63 1.88 -22.03 2.30
CA GLY A 63 2.19 -22.14 0.87
C GLY A 63 2.87 -20.89 0.29
N LEU A 64 3.89 -21.11 -0.54
CA LEU A 64 4.68 -20.07 -1.23
C LEU A 64 4.39 -20.10 -2.74
N SER A 65 3.41 -19.31 -3.18
CA SER A 65 3.07 -19.18 -4.59
C SER A 65 2.79 -17.72 -4.90
N GLN A 66 3.65 -17.11 -5.71
CA GLN A 66 3.56 -15.71 -6.11
C GLN A 66 4.25 -15.49 -7.46
N SER A 67 3.88 -14.43 -8.17
CA SER A 67 4.56 -14.06 -9.41
C SER A 67 5.99 -13.59 -9.12
N ALA A 68 6.97 -14.16 -9.82
CA ALA A 68 8.35 -13.68 -9.82
C ALA A 68 8.56 -12.71 -10.99
N LEU A 69 8.77 -11.44 -10.69
CA LEU A 69 9.03 -10.42 -11.72
C LEU A 69 10.44 -10.62 -12.31
N PRO A 70 10.62 -10.40 -13.63
CA PRO A 70 11.95 -10.44 -14.23
C PRO A 70 12.81 -9.30 -13.66
N TYR A 71 14.13 -9.54 -13.58
CA TYR A 71 15.09 -8.53 -13.10
C TYR A 71 15.14 -7.31 -14.02
N ARG A 72 15.19 -7.55 -15.35
CA ARG A 72 15.23 -6.50 -16.36
C ARG A 72 13.89 -5.77 -16.41
N ARG A 73 13.95 -4.44 -16.33
CA ARG A 73 12.77 -3.54 -16.33
C ARG A 73 12.58 -2.77 -17.63
N SER A 74 13.48 -2.96 -18.59
CA SER A 74 13.38 -2.36 -19.92
C SER A 74 12.27 -3.02 -20.74
N VAL A 75 11.63 -2.24 -21.60
CA VAL A 75 10.64 -2.77 -22.55
C VAL A 75 11.34 -3.68 -23.57
N PRO A 76 10.78 -4.86 -23.89
CA PRO A 76 11.34 -5.72 -24.93
C PRO A 76 11.28 -5.07 -26.33
N THR A 77 12.27 -5.32 -27.18
CA THR A 77 12.40 -4.70 -28.51
C THR A 77 11.33 -5.13 -29.53
N TRP A 78 10.73 -6.30 -29.32
CA TRP A 78 9.64 -6.84 -30.14
C TRP A 78 8.29 -6.19 -29.81
N LEU A 79 8.15 -5.53 -28.66
CA LEU A 79 6.91 -4.85 -28.30
C LEU A 79 6.86 -3.50 -29.04
N LYS A 80 6.04 -3.43 -30.10
CA LYS A 80 5.86 -2.20 -30.91
C LYS A 80 4.78 -1.25 -30.38
N LEU A 81 4.15 -1.57 -29.25
CA LEU A 81 3.13 -0.73 -28.64
C LEU A 81 3.75 0.50 -27.99
N THR A 82 3.22 1.68 -28.30
CA THR A 82 3.63 2.91 -27.63
C THR A 82 2.96 3.04 -26.25
N SER A 83 3.45 3.96 -25.44
CA SER A 83 2.85 4.23 -24.13
C SER A 83 1.41 4.73 -24.21
N ASP A 84 1.05 5.42 -25.29
CA ASP A 84 -0.27 6.02 -25.45
C ASP A 84 -1.30 5.00 -25.94
N ASP A 85 -0.91 4.09 -26.82
CA ASP A 85 -1.75 2.95 -27.25
C ASP A 85 -2.17 2.09 -26.04
N VAL A 86 -1.23 1.82 -25.13
CA VAL A 86 -1.50 1.06 -23.91
C VAL A 86 -2.49 1.79 -22.99
N LYS A 87 -2.37 3.13 -22.87
CA LYS A 87 -3.34 3.92 -22.11
C LYS A 87 -4.72 3.86 -22.75
N GLU A 88 -4.81 3.97 -24.07
CA GLU A 88 -6.09 3.86 -24.77
C GLU A 88 -6.77 2.51 -24.55
N GLN A 89 -6.01 1.42 -24.62
CA GLN A 89 -6.53 0.08 -24.33
C GLN A 89 -7.04 -0.01 -22.88
N ILE A 90 -6.30 0.55 -21.92
CA ILE A 90 -6.74 0.62 -20.52
C ILE A 90 -8.07 1.39 -20.40
N TYR A 91 -8.21 2.52 -21.08
CA TYR A 91 -9.47 3.30 -21.05
C TYR A 91 -10.63 2.53 -21.70
N LYS A 92 -10.39 1.86 -22.83
CA LYS A 92 -11.40 1.02 -23.51
C LYS A 92 -11.88 -0.11 -22.59
N LEU A 93 -10.96 -0.79 -21.90
CA LEU A 93 -11.29 -1.88 -20.97
C LEU A 93 -11.96 -1.37 -19.68
N ALA A 94 -11.55 -0.21 -19.17
CA ALA A 94 -12.18 0.40 -18.00
C ALA A 94 -13.63 0.85 -18.28
N LYS A 95 -13.90 1.38 -19.48
CA LYS A 95 -15.28 1.71 -19.91
C LYS A 95 -16.19 0.49 -20.01
N LYS A 96 -15.63 -0.71 -20.22
CA LYS A 96 -16.38 -1.98 -20.15
C LYS A 96 -16.70 -2.41 -18.71
N GLY A 97 -16.23 -1.68 -17.70
CA GLY A 97 -16.43 -2.00 -16.29
C GLY A 97 -15.43 -3.02 -15.72
N LEU A 98 -14.31 -3.27 -16.40
CA LEU A 98 -13.31 -4.23 -15.92
C LEU A 98 -12.47 -3.66 -14.78
N THR A 99 -12.14 -4.52 -13.82
CA THR A 99 -11.30 -4.17 -12.69
C THR A 99 -9.83 -4.02 -13.11
N PRO A 100 -9.03 -3.15 -12.46
CA PRO A 100 -7.63 -2.95 -12.83
C PRO A 100 -6.79 -4.23 -12.76
N SER A 101 -7.12 -5.19 -11.87
CA SER A 101 -6.49 -6.51 -11.86
C SER A 101 -6.77 -7.30 -13.15
N GLN A 102 -8.04 -7.35 -13.59
CA GLN A 102 -8.43 -8.03 -14.84
C GLN A 102 -7.85 -7.35 -16.08
N ILE A 103 -7.82 -6.01 -16.09
CA ILE A 103 -7.19 -5.22 -17.17
C ILE A 103 -5.73 -5.64 -17.34
N GLY A 104 -4.98 -5.76 -16.23
CA GLY A 104 -3.59 -6.21 -16.27
C GLY A 104 -3.42 -7.62 -16.85
N VAL A 105 -4.35 -8.53 -16.55
CA VAL A 105 -4.33 -9.90 -17.09
C VAL A 105 -4.59 -9.90 -18.60
N ILE A 106 -5.59 -9.16 -19.08
CA ILE A 106 -5.92 -9.08 -20.51
C ILE A 106 -4.78 -8.43 -21.32
N LEU A 107 -4.15 -7.39 -20.77
CA LEU A 107 -3.01 -6.76 -21.42
C LEU A 107 -1.81 -7.70 -21.51
N ARG A 108 -1.61 -8.57 -20.52
CA ARG A 108 -0.55 -9.57 -20.53
C ARG A 108 -0.85 -10.70 -21.52
N ASP A 109 -2.04 -11.26 -21.46
CA ASP A 109 -2.36 -12.51 -22.15
C ASP A 109 -2.73 -12.28 -23.63
N SER A 110 -3.39 -11.16 -23.96
CA SER A 110 -3.80 -10.87 -25.35
C SER A 110 -2.86 -9.91 -26.09
N HIS A 111 -2.31 -8.91 -25.40
CA HIS A 111 -1.50 -7.85 -26.05
C HIS A 111 0.01 -8.03 -25.82
N GLY A 112 0.43 -9.04 -25.05
CA GLY A 112 1.85 -9.30 -24.76
C GLY A 112 2.51 -8.27 -23.84
N VAL A 113 1.74 -7.38 -23.19
CA VAL A 113 2.28 -6.37 -22.28
C VAL A 113 2.49 -6.99 -20.90
N ALA A 114 3.71 -7.47 -20.64
CA ALA A 114 4.04 -8.14 -19.39
C ALA A 114 3.84 -7.25 -18.16
N GLN A 115 4.23 -5.97 -18.22
CA GLN A 115 4.11 -5.01 -17.14
C GLN A 115 3.79 -3.61 -17.66
N VAL A 116 2.59 -3.11 -17.36
CA VAL A 116 2.14 -1.76 -17.74
C VAL A 116 3.05 -0.66 -17.19
N ARG A 117 3.63 -0.88 -15.99
CA ARG A 117 4.54 0.09 -15.35
C ARG A 117 5.81 0.33 -16.17
N PHE A 118 6.32 -0.67 -16.88
CA PHE A 118 7.57 -0.53 -17.64
C PHE A 118 7.36 0.21 -18.95
N VAL A 119 6.19 0.05 -19.57
CA VAL A 119 5.86 0.74 -20.83
C VAL A 119 5.44 2.19 -20.58
N THR A 120 4.57 2.43 -19.59
CA THR A 120 3.94 3.74 -19.38
C THR A 120 4.54 4.56 -18.25
N GLY A 121 5.44 3.98 -17.45
CA GLY A 121 6.02 4.59 -16.23
C GLY A 121 5.10 4.60 -15.01
N ASN A 122 3.78 4.46 -15.20
CA ASN A 122 2.77 4.53 -14.14
C ASN A 122 2.03 3.20 -13.94
N LYS A 123 1.41 3.03 -12.76
CA LYS A 123 0.53 1.87 -12.49
C LYS A 123 -0.87 2.11 -13.05
N ILE A 124 -1.60 1.03 -13.38
CA ILE A 124 -2.97 1.07 -13.94
C ILE A 124 -3.90 1.99 -13.11
N LEU A 125 -3.93 1.83 -11.79
CA LEU A 125 -4.76 2.67 -10.91
C LEU A 125 -4.44 4.17 -11.01
N ARG A 126 -3.19 4.56 -11.26
CA ARG A 126 -2.82 5.98 -11.43
C ARG A 126 -3.30 6.52 -12.78
N ILE A 127 -3.22 5.71 -13.83
CA ILE A 127 -3.71 6.05 -15.17
C ILE A 127 -5.23 6.27 -15.12
N LEU A 128 -5.97 5.37 -14.46
CA LEU A 128 -7.42 5.50 -14.29
C LEU A 128 -7.82 6.74 -13.48
N LYS A 129 -7.10 7.05 -12.38
CA LYS A 129 -7.33 8.26 -11.59
C LYS A 129 -7.08 9.54 -12.36
N SER A 130 -6.02 9.57 -13.18
CA SER A 130 -5.69 10.75 -14.00
C SER A 130 -6.78 11.07 -15.02
N LYS A 131 -7.52 10.04 -15.48
CA LYS A 131 -8.64 10.19 -16.42
C LYS A 131 -10.01 10.34 -15.74
N GLY A 132 -10.11 10.16 -14.42
CA GLY A 132 -11.38 10.19 -13.68
C GLY A 132 -12.24 8.93 -13.84
N LEU A 133 -11.67 7.80 -14.29
CA LEU A 133 -12.37 6.51 -14.47
C LEU A 133 -12.06 5.53 -13.33
N ALA A 134 -11.58 6.04 -12.20
CA ALA A 134 -11.23 5.19 -11.06
C ALA A 134 -12.49 4.79 -10.28
N PRO A 135 -12.58 3.55 -9.78
CA PRO A 135 -13.66 3.17 -8.90
C PRO A 135 -13.56 3.92 -7.56
N ASP A 136 -14.71 4.33 -7.03
CA ASP A 136 -14.80 5.03 -5.74
C ASP A 136 -14.33 4.14 -4.58
N LEU A 137 -14.68 2.85 -4.66
CA LEU A 137 -14.25 1.85 -3.69
C LEU A 137 -13.00 1.11 -4.19
N PRO A 138 -12.00 0.89 -3.32
CA PRO A 138 -10.88 0.00 -3.62
C PRO A 138 -11.36 -1.41 -3.99
N GLU A 139 -10.73 -1.99 -5.02
CA GLU A 139 -11.09 -3.30 -5.58
C GLU A 139 -11.04 -4.44 -4.53
N ASP A 140 -10.02 -4.43 -3.67
CA ASP A 140 -9.84 -5.41 -2.60
C ASP A 140 -11.00 -5.38 -1.59
N LEU A 141 -11.42 -4.17 -1.20
CA LEU A 141 -12.54 -3.96 -0.30
C LEU A 141 -13.86 -4.39 -0.94
N TYR A 142 -14.09 -4.01 -2.20
CA TYR A 142 -15.27 -4.41 -2.97
C TYR A 142 -15.45 -5.94 -3.03
N HIS A 143 -14.38 -6.68 -3.36
CA HIS A 143 -14.46 -8.15 -3.45
C HIS A 143 -14.64 -8.84 -2.10
N LEU A 144 -14.11 -8.28 -1.01
CA LEU A 144 -14.37 -8.81 0.34
C LEU A 144 -15.82 -8.59 0.76
N ILE A 145 -16.38 -7.42 0.48
CA ILE A 145 -17.79 -7.12 0.74
C ILE A 145 -18.68 -8.05 -0.10
N LYS A 146 -18.37 -8.23 -1.39
CA LYS A 146 -19.08 -9.17 -2.28
C LYS A 146 -19.14 -10.57 -1.71
N LYS A 147 -18.00 -11.06 -1.20
CA LYS A 147 -17.90 -12.37 -0.57
C LYS A 147 -18.70 -12.45 0.74
N ALA A 148 -18.65 -11.41 1.56
CA ALA A 148 -19.43 -11.35 2.81
C ALA A 148 -20.94 -11.39 2.53
N VAL A 149 -21.42 -10.63 1.53
CA VAL A 149 -22.83 -10.62 1.11
C VAL A 149 -23.25 -11.99 0.61
N ALA A 150 -22.44 -12.66 -0.21
CA ALA A 150 -22.73 -14.01 -0.69
C ALA A 150 -22.84 -15.02 0.47
N VAL A 151 -21.92 -14.97 1.44
CA VAL A 151 -21.94 -15.86 2.62
C VAL A 151 -23.15 -15.57 3.51
N ARG A 152 -23.55 -14.30 3.67
CA ARG A 152 -24.77 -13.94 4.41
C ARG A 152 -26.03 -14.49 3.76
N LYS A 153 -26.18 -14.34 2.43
CA LYS A 153 -27.28 -14.93 1.67
C LYS A 153 -27.34 -16.46 1.80
N HIS A 154 -26.19 -17.12 1.87
CA HIS A 154 -26.11 -18.58 2.14
C HIS A 154 -26.61 -18.92 3.55
N LEU A 155 -26.16 -18.18 4.56
CA LEU A 155 -26.52 -18.40 5.97
C LEU A 155 -28.00 -18.10 6.28
N GLU A 156 -28.64 -17.22 5.52
CA GLU A 156 -30.08 -16.96 5.64
C GLU A 156 -30.91 -18.23 5.39
N ARG A 157 -30.50 -19.05 4.42
CA ARG A 157 -31.11 -20.34 4.10
C ARG A 157 -30.58 -21.46 5.02
N ASN A 158 -29.27 -21.44 5.30
CA ASN A 158 -28.57 -22.50 6.03
C ASN A 158 -28.14 -22.04 7.43
N ARG A 159 -29.11 -21.85 8.34
CA ARG A 159 -28.83 -21.30 9.68
C ARG A 159 -27.96 -22.20 10.58
N LYS A 160 -27.91 -23.51 10.31
CA LYS A 160 -27.15 -24.48 11.10
C LYS A 160 -25.67 -24.58 10.70
N ASP A 161 -25.26 -23.92 9.61
CA ASP A 161 -23.88 -23.96 9.11
C ASP A 161 -22.94 -23.12 9.98
N LYS A 162 -22.26 -23.79 10.92
CA LYS A 162 -21.30 -23.16 11.84
C LYS A 162 -19.98 -22.78 11.16
N ASP A 163 -19.55 -23.51 10.12
CA ASP A 163 -18.30 -23.19 9.41
C ASP A 163 -18.48 -21.90 8.59
N ALA A 164 -19.57 -21.77 7.84
CA ALA A 164 -19.85 -20.54 7.10
C ALA A 164 -19.95 -19.32 8.03
N LYS A 165 -20.53 -19.48 9.24
CA LYS A 165 -20.55 -18.42 10.27
C LYS A 165 -19.14 -18.04 10.72
N PHE A 166 -18.27 -19.03 10.98
CA PHE A 166 -16.87 -18.77 11.33
C PHE A 166 -16.12 -18.07 10.19
N ARG A 167 -16.31 -18.49 8.94
CA ARG A 167 -15.70 -17.85 7.76
C ARG A 167 -16.18 -16.42 7.55
N LEU A 168 -17.46 -16.14 7.82
CA LEU A 168 -18.00 -14.77 7.77
C LEU A 168 -17.27 -13.85 8.74
N ILE A 169 -17.07 -14.27 10.00
CA ILE A 169 -16.33 -13.50 11.02
C ILE A 169 -14.91 -13.17 10.52
N LEU A 170 -14.23 -14.12 9.87
CA LEU A 170 -12.90 -13.90 9.31
C LEU A 170 -12.89 -12.95 8.10
N ILE A 171 -13.96 -12.90 7.31
CA ILE A 171 -14.10 -11.97 6.19
C ILE A 171 -14.35 -10.56 6.72
N GLU A 172 -15.28 -10.39 7.65
CA GLU A 172 -15.63 -9.10 8.26
C GLU A 172 -14.45 -8.49 9.02
N SER A 173 -13.70 -9.34 9.73
CA SER A 173 -12.45 -8.92 10.38
C SER A 173 -11.42 -8.38 9.38
N ARG A 174 -11.35 -8.92 8.14
CA ARG A 174 -10.48 -8.37 7.08
C ARG A 174 -11.01 -7.04 6.54
N ILE A 175 -12.33 -6.93 6.33
CA ILE A 175 -12.97 -5.68 5.88
C ILE A 175 -12.66 -4.55 6.86
N HIS A 176 -12.84 -4.76 8.17
CA HIS A 176 -12.54 -3.74 9.19
C HIS A 176 -11.05 -3.37 9.24
N ARG A 177 -10.14 -4.32 9.02
CA ARG A 177 -8.70 -4.03 8.92
C ARG A 177 -8.35 -3.18 7.70
N LEU A 178 -8.88 -3.51 6.52
CA LEU A 178 -8.65 -2.74 5.31
C LEU A 178 -9.30 -1.36 5.38
N ALA A 179 -10.51 -1.26 5.91
CA ALA A 179 -11.19 0.01 6.10
C ALA A 179 -10.36 0.97 6.96
N ARG A 180 -9.78 0.49 8.08
CA ARG A 180 -8.86 1.30 8.92
C ARG A 180 -7.64 1.78 8.13
N TYR A 181 -7.03 0.91 7.33
CA TYR A 181 -5.89 1.28 6.49
C TYR A 181 -6.26 2.38 5.48
N TYR A 182 -7.37 2.23 4.76
CA TYR A 182 -7.79 3.19 3.74
C TYR A 182 -8.28 4.52 4.31
N LYS A 183 -8.85 4.53 5.52
CA LYS A 183 -9.12 5.76 6.27
C LYS A 183 -7.84 6.51 6.63
N THR A 184 -6.82 5.79 7.11
CA THR A 184 -5.50 6.37 7.44
C THR A 184 -4.83 6.97 6.20
N LYS A 185 -5.00 6.33 5.04
CA LYS A 185 -4.49 6.81 3.74
C LYS A 185 -5.39 7.86 3.07
N ARG A 186 -6.48 8.29 3.71
CA ARG A 186 -7.45 9.28 3.18
C ARG A 186 -8.03 8.89 1.81
N VAL A 187 -8.10 7.59 1.51
CA VAL A 187 -8.75 7.09 0.30
C VAL A 187 -10.26 6.95 0.52
N LEU A 188 -10.65 6.55 1.74
CA LEU A 188 -12.04 6.51 2.19
C LEU A 188 -12.31 7.69 3.12
N PRO A 189 -13.56 8.19 3.15
CA PRO A 189 -13.92 9.23 4.09
C PRO A 189 -13.93 8.68 5.53
N PRO A 190 -13.62 9.50 6.55
CA PRO A 190 -13.40 9.04 7.92
C PRO A 190 -14.67 8.43 8.55
N ASN A 191 -15.84 8.93 8.16
CA ASN A 191 -17.15 8.45 8.57
C ASN A 191 -17.58 7.14 7.89
N TRP A 192 -16.83 6.62 6.92
CA TRP A 192 -17.18 5.37 6.22
C TRP A 192 -17.30 4.20 7.20
N LYS A 193 -18.40 3.45 7.17
CA LYS A 193 -18.60 2.27 7.99
C LYS A 193 -19.10 1.12 7.14
N TYR A 194 -18.67 -0.09 7.49
CA TYR A 194 -19.19 -1.31 6.91
C TYR A 194 -20.43 -1.72 7.71
N GLU A 195 -21.60 -1.61 7.09
CA GLU A 195 -22.86 -2.09 7.65
C GLU A 195 -23.36 -3.24 6.79
N SER A 196 -23.76 -4.34 7.42
CA SER A 196 -24.15 -5.55 6.69
C SER A 196 -25.46 -5.40 5.92
N SER A 197 -26.35 -4.54 6.39
CA SER A 197 -27.65 -4.25 5.76
C SER A 197 -27.49 -3.47 4.46
N THR A 198 -26.58 -2.50 4.42
CA THR A 198 -26.33 -1.65 3.25
C THR A 198 -25.32 -2.24 2.27
N ALA A 199 -24.52 -3.22 2.71
CA ALA A 199 -23.49 -3.87 1.91
C ALA A 199 -23.98 -4.44 0.57
N SER A 200 -25.24 -4.90 0.49
CA SER A 200 -25.82 -5.43 -0.75
C SER A 200 -26.00 -4.35 -1.83
N ALA A 201 -26.30 -3.11 -1.44
CA ALA A 201 -26.49 -2.00 -2.38
C ALA A 201 -25.15 -1.47 -2.93
N LEU A 202 -24.05 -1.65 -2.20
CA LEU A 202 -22.71 -1.21 -2.60
C LEU A 202 -22.05 -2.12 -3.64
N VAL A 203 -22.59 -3.33 -3.85
CA VAL A 203 -21.93 -4.41 -4.60
C VAL A 203 -22.83 -5.00 -5.69
N ALA A 204 -24.00 -4.40 -5.92
CA ALA A 204 -24.89 -4.75 -7.02
C ALA A 204 -24.27 -4.40 -8.38
#